data_AF-A0AAV9SLQ6-F1
#
_entry.id   AF-A0AAV9SLQ6-F1
#
_cell.length_a   1.000
_cell.length_b   1.000
_cell.length_c   1.000
_cell.angle_alpha   90.00
_cell.angle_beta   90.00
_cell.angle_gamma   90.00
#
_symmetry.space_group_name_H-M   'P 1'
#
loop_
_entity.id
_entity.type
_entity.pdbx_description
1 polymer ?
#
loop_
_entity_poly.entity_id
_entity_poly.type
_entity_poly.pdbx_seq_one_letter_code
_entity_poly.pdbx_strand_id
1 'polypeptide(L)'
;MKDGSGCYDYSRGIDCTDGFNGGCEQLCLQQLVPLEDDPASNNVLMFCGCVQEYKLAGDGRSCLLQSENCVGPKCPRQDVHFNDTLFGEMLHGYNNKTQQVNLGQIFQMTFR
;
A
#
# COMPACT_ATOMS: atom_id res chain seq x y z
N MET A 1 8.76 23.14 5.14
CA MET A 1 7.35 22.81 4.84
C MET A 1 6.71 23.97 4.10
N LYS A 2 6.09 23.66 2.95
CA LYS A 2 5.13 24.41 2.11
C LYS A 2 5.11 25.94 2.24
N ASP A 3 5.65 26.60 1.23
CA ASP A 3 5.14 27.85 0.65
C ASP A 3 3.74 27.69 0.01
N GLY A 4 3.16 26.48 0.03
CA GLY A 4 1.82 26.19 -0.47
C GLY A 4 1.75 25.92 -1.97
N SER A 5 2.86 26.12 -2.70
CA SER A 5 2.94 25.93 -4.16
C SER A 5 3.02 24.46 -4.58
N GLY A 6 3.46 23.57 -3.68
CA GLY A 6 3.77 22.16 -3.99
C GLY A 6 5.04 21.99 -4.85
N CYS A 7 5.73 23.08 -5.17
CA CYS A 7 6.90 23.08 -6.02
C CYS A 7 8.15 22.68 -5.23
N TYR A 8 9.10 22.04 -5.92
CA TYR A 8 10.36 21.60 -5.31
C TYR A 8 11.24 22.81 -4.95
N ASP A 9 11.60 22.90 -3.67
CA ASP A 9 12.51 23.92 -3.15
C ASP A 9 13.95 23.36 -3.08
N TYR A 10 14.75 23.67 -4.11
CA TYR A 10 16.15 23.25 -4.24
C TYR A 10 17.02 23.70 -3.06
N SER A 11 16.66 24.75 -2.32
CA SER A 11 17.42 25.22 -1.17
C SER A 11 17.34 24.29 0.05
N ARG A 12 16.33 23.40 0.06
CA ARG A 12 16.10 22.43 1.15
C ARG A 12 16.66 21.04 0.87
N GLY A 13 16.95 20.71 -0.38
CA GLY A 13 17.58 19.43 -0.78
C GLY A 13 16.77 18.17 -0.46
N ILE A 14 15.45 18.28 -0.28
CA ILE A 14 14.55 17.15 -0.05
C ILE A 14 13.78 16.90 -1.34
N ASP A 15 14.09 15.86 -2.10
CA ASP A 15 13.36 15.42 -3.29
C ASP A 15 13.24 13.90 -3.38
N CYS A 16 12.53 13.38 -4.39
CA CYS A 16 12.42 11.94 -4.58
C CYS A 16 13.76 11.23 -4.88
N THR A 17 14.84 11.97 -5.13
CA THR A 17 16.20 11.45 -5.37
C THR A 17 17.13 11.61 -4.17
N ASP A 18 16.64 12.15 -3.05
CA ASP A 18 17.41 12.44 -1.83
C ASP A 18 17.83 11.19 -1.03
N GLY A 19 17.42 10.00 -1.49
CA GLY A 19 17.66 8.72 -0.81
C GLY A 19 16.70 8.44 0.35
N PHE A 20 15.81 9.37 0.68
CA PHE A 20 14.77 9.29 1.71
C PHE A 20 13.35 9.40 1.11
N ASN A 21 13.20 9.23 -0.21
CA ASN A 21 11.92 9.24 -0.92
C ASN A 21 11.16 10.58 -0.73
N GLY A 22 11.87 11.71 -0.63
CA GLY A 22 11.28 13.03 -0.34
C GLY A 22 10.56 13.11 1.02
N GLY A 23 10.76 12.10 1.88
CA GLY A 23 10.02 11.83 3.10
C GLY A 23 8.54 11.46 2.88
N CYS A 24 8.22 10.82 1.76
CA CYS A 24 6.97 10.10 1.52
C CYS A 24 7.05 8.68 2.08
N GLU A 25 5.95 8.18 2.63
CA GLU A 25 5.90 6.83 3.22
C GLU A 25 6.00 5.71 2.17
N GLN A 26 5.33 5.88 1.02
CA GLN A 26 5.31 4.85 -0.03
C GLN A 26 5.90 5.37 -1.34
N LEU A 27 5.20 6.25 -2.04
CA LEU A 27 5.60 6.72 -3.37
C LEU A 27 5.94 8.20 -3.31
N CYS A 28 7.11 8.58 -3.83
CA CYS A 28 7.43 9.96 -4.16
C CYS A 28 7.35 10.15 -5.67
N LEU A 29 6.49 11.06 -6.11
CA LEU A 29 6.20 11.30 -7.52
C LEU A 29 6.63 12.72 -7.89
N GLN A 30 7.26 12.85 -9.06
CA GLN A 30 7.65 14.12 -9.64
C GLN A 30 6.86 14.36 -10.92
N GLN A 31 6.35 15.57 -11.09
CA GLN A 31 5.66 16.00 -12.30
C GLN A 31 6.23 17.33 -12.77
N LEU A 32 6.53 17.43 -14.07
CA LEU A 32 6.83 18.71 -14.71
C LEU A 32 5.52 19.46 -14.96
N VAL A 33 5.42 20.67 -14.43
CA VAL A 33 4.27 21.55 -14.60
C VAL A 33 4.77 22.85 -15.24
N PRO A 34 4.21 23.30 -16.37
CA PRO A 34 4.60 24.55 -17.00
C PRO A 34 4.41 25.74 -16.04
N LEU A 35 5.28 26.76 -16.12
CA LEU A 35 5.04 28.00 -15.37
C LEU A 35 3.89 28.78 -16.02
N GLU A 36 3.06 29.42 -15.19
CA GLU A 36 1.96 30.25 -15.69
C GLU A 36 2.47 31.47 -16.48
N ASP A 37 3.55 32.09 -16.02
CA ASP A 37 4.13 33.29 -16.65
C ASP A 37 5.02 32.97 -17.86
N ASP A 38 5.57 31.76 -17.93
CA ASP A 38 6.40 31.29 -19.04
C ASP A 38 6.16 29.80 -19.33
N PRO A 39 5.25 29.46 -20.25
CA PRO A 39 4.91 28.08 -20.59
C PRO A 39 6.05 27.30 -21.25
N ALA A 40 7.11 27.97 -21.73
CA ALA A 40 8.30 27.31 -22.27
C ALA A 40 9.21 26.77 -21.16
N SER A 41 9.03 27.28 -19.94
CA SER A 41 9.72 26.83 -18.74
C SER A 41 8.82 25.91 -17.92
N ASN A 42 9.42 24.94 -17.21
CA ASN A 42 8.70 24.01 -16.35
C ASN A 42 9.21 24.09 -14.91
N ASN A 43 8.30 23.87 -13.96
CA ASN A 43 8.60 23.62 -12.57
C ASN A 43 8.51 22.13 -12.27
N VAL A 44 9.29 21.65 -11.30
CA VAL A 44 9.19 20.27 -10.81
C VAL A 44 8.30 20.30 -9.58
N LEU A 45 7.10 19.75 -9.71
CA LEU A 45 6.19 19.49 -8.60
C LEU A 45 6.52 18.13 -7.99
N MET A 46 6.49 18.06 -6.67
CA MET A 46 6.68 16.81 -5.95
C MET A 46 5.47 16.54 -5.06
N PHE A 47 4.98 15.31 -5.11
CA PHE A 47 3.88 14.89 -4.24
C PHE A 47 4.04 13.43 -3.83
N CYS A 48 3.54 13.12 -2.65
CA CYS A 48 3.49 11.75 -2.16
C CYS A 48 2.24 11.04 -2.71
N GLY A 49 2.41 9.77 -3.06
CA GLY A 49 1.34 8.88 -3.48
C GLY A 49 1.33 7.60 -2.65
N CYS A 50 0.21 6.91 -2.67
CA CYS A 50 0.04 5.62 -2.01
C CYS A 50 -0.37 4.56 -3.03
N VAL A 51 -0.03 3.30 -2.77
CA VAL A 51 -0.50 2.16 -3.57
C VAL A 51 -2.02 1.97 -3.38
N GLN A 52 -2.65 1.22 -4.28
CA GLN A 52 -4.11 1.18 -4.47
C GLN A 52 -4.95 0.93 -3.20
N GLU A 53 -4.40 0.21 -2.22
CA GLU A 53 -5.08 -0.15 -0.96
C GLU A 53 -4.95 0.93 0.13
N TYR A 54 -4.25 2.03 -0.14
CA TYR A 54 -3.93 3.07 0.83
C TYR A 54 -4.39 4.43 0.32
N LYS A 55 -4.67 5.34 1.25
CA LYS A 55 -5.02 6.73 0.98
C LYS A 55 -4.00 7.64 1.61
N LEU A 56 -3.61 8.69 0.89
CA LEU A 56 -2.72 9.71 1.42
C LEU A 56 -3.37 10.40 2.64
N ALA A 57 -2.63 10.44 3.74
CA ALA A 57 -3.04 11.05 4.99
C ALA A 57 -3.07 12.59 4.87
N GLY A 58 -3.66 13.25 5.86
CA GLY A 58 -3.79 14.71 5.89
C GLY A 58 -2.46 15.47 5.99
N ASP A 59 -1.38 14.79 6.38
CA ASP A 59 -0.02 15.35 6.37
C ASP A 59 0.60 15.40 4.95
N GLY A 60 -0.05 14.75 3.98
CA GLY A 60 0.40 14.67 2.59
C GLY A 60 1.66 13.84 2.39
N ARG A 61 2.04 13.00 3.37
CA ARG A 61 3.25 12.16 3.34
C ARG A 61 2.99 10.71 3.70
N SER A 62 2.12 10.48 4.68
CA SER A 62 1.77 9.15 5.16
C SER A 62 0.67 8.49 4.36
N CYS A 63 0.62 7.16 4.39
CA CYS A 63 -0.34 6.33 3.70
C CYS A 63 -1.14 5.52 4.71
N LEU A 64 -2.44 5.78 4.77
CA LEU A 64 -3.36 5.05 5.65
C LEU A 64 -4.03 3.94 4.86
N LEU A 65 -4.04 2.73 5.40
CA LEU A 65 -4.78 1.62 4.81
C LEU A 65 -6.24 2.04 4.61
N GLN A 66 -6.73 1.96 3.38
CA GLN A 66 -8.16 2.02 3.10
C GLN A 66 -8.76 0.70 3.56
N SER A 67 -8.99 0.57 4.86
CA SER A 67 -9.92 -0.43 5.35
C SER A 67 -11.28 -0.08 4.76
N GLU A 68 -11.70 -0.80 3.72
CA GLU A 68 -13.12 -0.93 3.47
C GLU A 68 -13.71 -1.56 4.73
N ASN A 69 -14.25 -0.75 5.63
CA ASN A 69 -15.35 -1.20 6.47
C ASN A 69 -16.51 -1.46 5.51
N CYS A 70 -16.46 -2.61 4.84
CA CYS A 70 -17.50 -3.06 3.97
C CYS A 70 -18.69 -3.40 4.86
N VAL A 71 -19.62 -2.45 5.02
CA VAL A 71 -20.88 -2.64 5.74
C VAL A 71 -21.97 -2.87 4.71
N GLY A 72 -22.34 -4.14 4.48
CA GLY A 72 -23.41 -4.48 3.55
C GLY A 72 -23.48 -5.98 3.22
N PRO A 73 -24.60 -6.46 2.65
CA PRO A 73 -24.82 -7.88 2.35
C PRO A 73 -23.96 -8.45 1.22
N LYS A 74 -23.21 -7.59 0.50
CA LYS A 74 -22.28 -7.97 -0.58
C LYS A 74 -20.82 -8.06 -0.12
N CYS A 75 -20.54 -7.73 1.13
CA CYS A 75 -19.23 -7.87 1.71
C CYS A 75 -19.01 -9.36 2.01
N PRO A 76 -17.82 -9.94 1.72
CA PRO A 76 -17.52 -11.28 2.20
C PRO A 76 -17.67 -11.26 3.72
N ARG A 77 -18.59 -12.08 4.25
CA ARG A 77 -18.73 -12.24 5.69
C ARG A 77 -17.38 -12.68 6.22
N GLN A 78 -16.94 -12.06 7.31
CA GLN A 78 -15.80 -12.50 8.10
C GLN A 78 -16.11 -13.81 8.86
N ASP A 79 -16.99 -14.66 8.31
CA ASP A 79 -17.21 -16.04 8.73
C ASP A 79 -16.26 -16.97 7.95
N VAL A 80 -15.04 -16.50 7.66
CA VAL A 80 -13.96 -17.39 7.29
C VAL A 80 -13.54 -18.05 8.60
N HIS A 81 -14.01 -19.27 8.81
CA HIS A 81 -13.40 -20.13 9.81
C HIS A 81 -11.90 -20.19 9.48
N PHE A 82 -11.06 -19.68 10.39
CA PHE A 82 -9.59 -19.58 10.25
C PHE A 82 -8.87 -20.91 9.93
N ASN A 83 -9.60 -22.01 9.82
CA ASN A 83 -9.09 -23.34 9.50
C ASN A 83 -8.73 -23.50 8.02
N ASP A 84 -9.31 -22.68 7.12
CA ASP A 84 -9.04 -22.75 5.68
C ASP A 84 -8.23 -21.53 5.22
N THR A 85 -6.90 -21.67 5.22
CA THR A 85 -5.99 -20.75 4.52
C THR A 85 -5.80 -21.20 3.06
N LEU A 86 -5.39 -20.28 2.19
CA LEU A 86 -4.84 -20.65 0.88
C LEU A 86 -3.68 -21.63 1.08
N PHE A 87 -3.68 -22.74 0.34
CA PHE A 87 -2.76 -23.88 0.51
C PHE A 87 -2.85 -24.59 1.88
N GLY A 88 -3.97 -24.43 2.61
CA GLY A 88 -4.17 -25.02 3.94
C GLY A 88 -4.09 -26.54 3.99
N GLU A 89 -4.33 -27.22 2.87
CA GLU A 89 -4.13 -28.67 2.72
C GLU A 89 -2.68 -29.12 2.99
N MET A 90 -1.69 -28.25 2.81
CA MET A 90 -0.29 -28.54 3.18
C MET A 90 -0.07 -28.55 4.70
N LEU A 91 -0.97 -27.94 5.47
CA LEU A 91 -0.92 -27.90 6.93
C LEU A 91 -1.61 -29.11 7.57
N HIS A 92 -2.31 -29.91 6.77
CA HIS A 92 -3.13 -31.02 7.23
C HIS A 92 -2.63 -32.37 6.67
N GLY A 93 -3.05 -33.47 7.29
CA GLY A 93 -2.63 -34.81 6.90
C GLY A 93 -3.24 -35.29 5.58
N TYR A 94 -2.51 -36.19 4.91
CA TYR A 94 -2.97 -36.92 3.72
C TYR A 94 -2.98 -38.43 3.98
N ASN A 95 -4.06 -39.12 3.61
CA ASN A 95 -4.14 -40.58 3.69
C ASN A 95 -3.95 -41.20 2.30
N ASN A 96 -2.83 -41.90 2.12
CA ASN A 96 -2.47 -42.52 0.85
C ASN A 96 -3.43 -43.66 0.41
N LYS A 97 -4.14 -44.31 1.35
CA LYS A 97 -5.09 -45.39 1.01
C LYS A 97 -6.42 -44.86 0.52
N THR A 98 -6.93 -43.80 1.13
CA THR A 98 -8.25 -43.22 0.80
C THR A 98 -8.16 -41.99 -0.10
N GLN A 99 -6.94 -41.50 -0.37
CA GLN A 99 -6.66 -40.25 -1.08
C GLN A 99 -7.33 -39.02 -0.45
N GLN A 100 -7.68 -39.09 0.83
CA GLN A 100 -8.30 -38.00 1.56
C GLN A 100 -7.25 -37.00 2.03
N VAL A 101 -7.53 -35.72 1.77
CA VAL A 101 -6.79 -34.55 2.26
C VAL A 101 -7.48 -33.96 3.50
N ASN A 102 -6.84 -33.00 4.16
CA ASN A 102 -7.37 -32.27 5.32
C ASN A 102 -7.62 -33.15 6.56
N LEU A 103 -6.81 -34.20 6.76
CA LEU A 103 -6.93 -35.11 7.90
C LEU A 103 -6.17 -34.59 9.12
N GLY A 104 -6.85 -33.76 9.91
CA GLY A 104 -6.29 -33.18 11.13
C GLY A 104 -5.13 -32.21 10.86
N GLN A 105 -4.82 -31.36 11.83
CA GLN A 105 -3.75 -30.39 11.71
C GLN A 105 -2.39 -31.01 12.06
N ILE A 106 -1.43 -30.94 11.13
CA ILE A 106 -0.06 -31.46 11.30
C ILE A 106 0.91 -30.33 11.62
N PHE A 107 0.75 -29.18 10.97
CA PHE A 107 1.60 -28.01 11.16
C PHE A 107 0.82 -26.82 11.71
N GLN A 108 1.43 -26.11 12.66
CA GLN A 108 0.88 -24.86 13.18
C GLN A 108 1.11 -23.74 12.16
N MET A 109 0.02 -23.12 11.71
CA MET A 109 0.08 -21.90 10.92
C MET A 109 0.40 -20.71 11.82
N THR A 110 1.33 -19.85 11.41
CA THR A 110 1.61 -18.58 12.09
C THR A 110 1.83 -17.47 11.06
N PHE A 111 1.19 -16.32 11.26
CA PHE A 111 1.54 -15.07 10.58
C PHE A 111 2.44 -14.27 11.52
N ARG A 112 3.73 -14.21 11.22
CA ARG A 112 4.73 -13.47 12.01
C ARG A 112 5.00 -12.10 11.42
#